data_AF-A0A2K1QY32-F1
#
_entry.id   AF-A0A2K1QY32-F1
#
_cell.length_a   1.000
_cell.length_b   1.000
_cell.length_c   1.000
_cell.angle_alpha   90.00
_cell.angle_beta   90.00
_cell.angle_gamma   90.00
#
_symmetry.space_group_name_H-M   'P 1'
#
loop_
_entity.id
_entity.type
_entity.pdbx_description
1 polymer ?
#
loop_
_entity_poly.entity_id
_entity_poly.type
_entity_poly.pdbx_seq_one_letter_code
_entity_poly.pdbx_strand_id
1 'polypeptide(L)'
;MATASERPTLSPQICFNETALRDFLRVSRSAVDDTINQNLNSLLAPSSDAFDPNSTAQRQLAPRSRRLVPYSSCEKFRENVLFPSWQARSDVMNYCAGVATSPDPDDPEHVLREVEDAKARDTI
;
A
#
# COMPACT_ATOMS: atom_id res chain seq x y z
N MET A 1 13.90 -5.29 7.84
CA MET A 1 13.58 -3.96 7.26
C MET A 1 12.37 -4.12 6.38
N ALA A 2 11.43 -3.16 6.39
CA ALA A 2 10.33 -3.21 5.44
C ALA A 2 10.86 -3.17 4.01
N THR A 3 10.23 -3.96 3.15
CA THR A 3 10.45 -3.97 1.70
C THR A 3 9.22 -3.35 1.04
N ALA A 4 9.38 -2.86 -0.19
CA ALA A 4 8.22 -2.40 -0.96
C ALA A 4 7.17 -3.52 -1.06
N SER A 5 5.90 -3.13 -1.01
CA SER A 5 4.78 -4.02 -1.34
C SER A 5 4.98 -4.54 -2.76
N GLU A 6 4.80 -5.84 -2.95
CA GLU A 6 4.79 -6.43 -4.29
C GLU A 6 3.66 -5.81 -5.11
N ARG A 7 3.96 -5.44 -6.35
CA ARG A 7 2.96 -4.90 -7.27
C ARG A 7 2.21 -6.08 -7.91
N PRO A 8 0.91 -6.24 -7.64
CA PRO A 8 0.15 -7.31 -8.25
C PRO A 8 -0.07 -7.03 -9.73
N THR A 9 -0.12 -8.09 -10.52
CA THR A 9 -0.55 -8.00 -11.92
C THR A 9 -2.02 -7.59 -11.97
N LEU A 10 -2.31 -6.42 -12.53
CA LEU A 10 -3.67 -5.90 -12.63
C LEU A 10 -4.46 -6.70 -13.66
N SER A 11 -5.54 -7.32 -13.22
CA SER A 11 -6.52 -8.01 -14.05
C SER A 11 -7.88 -7.98 -13.36
N PRO A 12 -9.01 -8.12 -14.08
CA PRO A 12 -10.33 -8.02 -13.45
C PRO A 12 -10.54 -9.07 -12.33
N GLN A 13 -9.85 -10.20 -12.42
CA GLN A 13 -9.88 -11.30 -11.44
C GLN A 13 -9.54 -10.84 -10.02
N ILE A 14 -8.60 -9.89 -9.85
CA ILE A 14 -8.24 -9.39 -8.52
C ILE A 14 -9.38 -8.57 -7.89
N CYS A 15 -10.24 -7.96 -8.71
CA CYS A 15 -11.35 -7.13 -8.24
C CYS A 15 -12.57 -7.98 -7.88
N PHE A 16 -12.81 -9.06 -8.60
CA PHE A 16 -13.91 -9.99 -8.31
C PHE A 16 -13.60 -10.95 -7.15
N ASN A 17 -12.33 -11.22 -6.86
CA ASN A 17 -11.94 -11.96 -5.68
C ASN A 17 -11.79 -11.02 -4.47
N GLU A 18 -12.90 -10.79 -3.78
CA GLU A 18 -12.95 -9.89 -2.61
C GLU A 18 -11.94 -10.27 -1.52
N THR A 19 -11.74 -11.57 -1.26
CA THR A 19 -10.77 -12.04 -0.27
C THR A 19 -9.36 -11.65 -0.66
N ALA A 20 -8.95 -11.91 -1.91
CA ALA A 20 -7.62 -11.56 -2.40
C ALA A 20 -7.39 -10.04 -2.39
N LEU A 21 -8.38 -9.24 -2.78
CA LEU A 21 -8.31 -7.78 -2.75
C LEU A 21 -8.14 -7.25 -1.30
N ARG A 22 -8.98 -7.73 -0.37
CA ARG A 22 -8.90 -7.35 1.04
C ARG A 22 -7.58 -7.76 1.66
N ASP A 23 -7.10 -8.95 1.35
CA ASP A 23 -5.82 -9.46 1.86
C ASP A 23 -4.65 -8.64 1.34
N PHE A 24 -4.61 -8.33 0.04
CA PHE A 24 -3.59 -7.44 -0.54
C PHE A 24 -3.56 -6.08 0.18
N LEU A 25 -4.72 -5.42 0.32
CA LEU A 25 -4.80 -4.10 0.96
C LEU A 25 -4.38 -4.17 2.44
N ARG A 26 -4.83 -5.19 3.17
CA ARG A 26 -4.50 -5.42 4.58
C ARG A 26 -3.00 -5.64 4.78
N VAL A 27 -2.40 -6.56 4.02
CA VAL A 27 -0.99 -6.93 4.13
C VAL A 27 -0.09 -5.78 3.71
N SER A 28 -0.40 -5.12 2.59
CA SER A 28 0.38 -3.99 2.09
C SER A 28 0.41 -2.83 3.11
N ARG A 29 -0.72 -2.55 3.76
CA ARG A 29 -0.81 -1.53 4.81
C ARG A 29 -0.06 -1.94 6.08
N SER A 30 -0.27 -3.17 6.57
CA SER A 30 0.37 -3.61 7.83
C SER A 30 1.89 -3.72 7.71
N ALA A 31 2.40 -4.09 6.53
CA ALA A 31 3.82 -4.20 6.27
C ALA A 31 4.55 -2.85 6.25
N VAL A 32 3.89 -1.74 5.88
CA VAL A 32 4.54 -0.45 5.65
C VAL A 32 3.98 0.67 6.52
N ASP A 33 2.66 0.90 6.48
CA ASP A 33 2.02 2.06 7.10
C ASP A 33 1.85 1.87 8.61
N ASP A 34 1.31 0.73 9.03
CA ASP A 34 1.08 0.49 10.47
C ASP A 34 2.41 0.34 11.23
N THR A 35 3.49 -0.06 10.54
CA THR A 35 4.84 -0.20 11.09
C THR A 35 5.74 1.01 10.77
N ILE A 36 5.20 2.12 10.27
CA ILE A 36 5.99 3.28 9.83
C ILE A 36 6.96 3.78 10.91
N ASN A 37 6.48 3.87 12.16
CA ASN A 37 7.30 4.30 13.30
C ASN A 37 8.46 3.34 13.56
N GLN A 38 8.23 2.03 13.42
CA GLN A 38 9.28 1.01 13.59
C GLN A 38 10.33 1.12 12.48
N ASN A 39 9.90 1.32 11.24
CA ASN A 39 10.80 1.54 10.11
C ASN A 39 11.64 2.81 10.32
N LEU A 40 11.03 3.93 10.70
CA LEU A 40 11.77 5.17 10.98
C LEU A 40 12.75 5.03 12.15
N ASN A 41 12.37 4.33 13.23
CA ASN A 41 13.25 4.04 14.35
C ASN A 41 14.44 3.15 13.92
N SER A 42 14.22 2.20 13.01
CA SER A 42 15.30 1.34 12.48
C SER A 42 16.32 2.13 11.65
N LEU A 43 15.92 3.26 11.03
CA LEU A 43 16.83 4.16 10.34
C LEU A 43 17.70 4.99 11.30
N LEU A 44 17.22 5.21 12.54
CA LEU A 44 17.94 5.96 13.58
C LEU A 44 18.95 5.12 14.36
N ALA A 45 18.59 3.86 14.61
CA ALA A 45 19.41 2.90 15.32
C ALA A 45 19.49 1.61 14.50
N PRO A 46 20.21 1.62 13.37
CA PRO A 46 20.40 0.40 12.59
C PRO A 46 21.11 -0.64 13.46
N SER A 47 20.54 -1.84 13.55
CA SER A 47 21.18 -3.01 14.18
C SER A 47 22.38 -3.41 13.32
N SER A 48 23.48 -2.70 13.50
CA SER A 48 24.72 -2.88 12.74
C SER A 48 25.63 -3.92 13.39
N ASP A 49 25.46 -4.14 14.69
CA ASP A 49 26.27 -5.08 15.45
C ASP A 49 25.56 -6.43 15.62
N ALA A 50 26.32 -7.51 15.50
CA ALA A 50 25.87 -8.84 15.92
C ALA A 50 25.50 -8.80 17.40
N PHE A 51 24.47 -9.57 17.80
CA PHE A 51 24.07 -9.66 19.19
C PHE A 51 25.22 -10.22 20.03
N ASP A 52 25.82 -9.39 20.88
CA ASP A 52 26.78 -9.80 21.90
C ASP A 52 26.02 -9.96 23.23
N PRO A 53 25.93 -11.18 23.82
CA PRO A 53 25.25 -11.38 25.09
C PRO A 53 25.82 -10.52 26.24
N ASN A 54 27.08 -10.10 26.16
CA ASN A 54 27.70 -9.20 27.15
C ASN A 54 27.28 -7.73 26.99
N SER A 55 26.68 -7.35 25.84
CA SER A 55 26.22 -5.97 25.59
C SER A 55 25.01 -5.57 26.42
N THR A 56 24.38 -6.53 27.12
CA THR A 56 23.22 -6.31 28.00
C THR A 56 23.61 -5.96 29.44
N ALA A 57 24.89 -6.12 29.82
CA ALA A 57 25.37 -5.87 31.18
C ALA A 57 25.37 -4.38 31.57
N GLN A 58 25.50 -3.49 30.58
CA GLN A 58 25.42 -2.05 30.77
C GLN A 58 24.16 -1.50 30.10
N ARG A 59 23.29 -0.87 30.90
CA ARG A 59 22.16 -0.08 30.38
C ARG A 59 22.72 1.11 29.62
N GLN A 60 22.78 1.03 28.30
CA GLN A 60 23.11 2.17 27.45
C GLN A 60 21.98 3.20 27.53
N LEU A 61 22.09 4.13 28.48
CA LEU A 61 21.30 5.36 28.53
C LEU A 61 21.79 6.26 27.39
N ALA A 62 21.41 5.94 26.15
CA ALA A 62 21.73 6.77 25.01
C ALA A 62 21.20 8.20 25.27
N PRO A 63 22.01 9.25 25.07
CA PRO A 63 21.56 10.61 25.30
C PRO A 63 20.36 10.91 24.38
N ARG A 64 19.27 11.43 24.97
CA ARG A 64 18.02 11.90 24.31
C ARG A 64 18.23 13.11 23.38
N SER A 65 19.45 13.31 22.86
CA SER A 65 19.66 14.20 21.73
C SER A 65 18.74 13.72 20.62
N ARG A 66 17.95 14.63 20.03
CA ARG A 66 17.06 14.34 18.91
C ARG A 66 17.91 13.82 17.76
N ARG A 67 18.11 12.50 17.69
CA ARG A 67 18.75 11.86 16.56
C ARG A 67 17.81 12.08 15.39
N LEU A 68 18.20 12.96 14.48
CA LEU A 68 17.49 13.17 13.22
C LEU A 68 17.82 11.99 12.31
N VAL A 69 16.81 11.51 11.58
CA VAL A 69 17.03 10.46 10.57
C VAL A 69 17.99 11.01 9.51
N PRO A 70 19.08 10.32 9.18
CA PRO A 70 19.96 10.75 8.10
C PRO A 70 19.15 10.93 6.82
N TYR A 71 19.30 12.09 6.16
CA TYR A 71 18.52 12.44 4.97
C TYR A 71 18.56 11.35 3.90
N SER A 72 19.76 10.84 3.58
CA SER A 72 19.96 9.81 2.56
C SER A 72 19.27 8.49 2.88
N SER A 73 19.18 8.11 4.16
CA SER A 73 18.50 6.88 4.59
C SER A 73 16.99 7.05 4.53
N CYS A 74 16.50 8.22 4.93
CA CYS A 74 15.09 8.60 4.81
C CYS A 74 14.65 8.65 3.34
N GLU A 75 15.44 9.29 2.48
CA GLU A 75 15.20 9.37 1.04
C GLU A 75 15.13 7.97 0.42
N LYS A 76 16.11 7.10 0.69
CA LYS A 76 16.09 5.72 0.20
C LYS A 76 14.86 4.94 0.65
N PHE A 77 14.45 5.09 1.91
CA PHE A 77 13.23 4.45 2.41
C PHE A 77 11.99 5.00 1.71
N ARG A 78 11.91 6.32 1.52
CA ARG A 78 10.80 6.98 0.84
C ARG A 78 10.66 6.52 -0.61
N GLU A 79 11.73 6.62 -1.39
CA GLU A 79 11.72 6.33 -2.83
C GLU A 79 11.62 4.84 -3.14
N ASN A 80 12.21 3.97 -2.32
CA ASN A 80 12.28 2.53 -2.64
C ASN A 80 11.27 1.68 -1.89
N VAL A 81 10.65 2.19 -0.82
CA VAL A 81 9.70 1.42 0.00
C VAL A 81 8.36 2.13 0.11
N LEU A 82 8.35 3.37 0.63
CA LEU A 82 7.12 4.07 0.95
C LEU A 82 6.29 4.37 -0.31
N PHE A 83 6.84 5.15 -1.24
CA PHE A 83 6.15 5.59 -2.44
C PHE A 83 5.76 4.43 -3.36
N PRO A 84 6.63 3.43 -3.63
CA PRO A 84 6.24 2.30 -4.45
C PRO A 84 5.09 1.49 -3.84
N SER A 85 5.07 1.33 -2.52
CA SER A 85 4.00 0.59 -1.82
C SER A 85 2.67 1.34 -1.85
N TRP A 86 2.72 2.65 -1.67
CA TRP A 86 1.53 3.51 -1.76
C TRP A 86 0.96 3.51 -3.18
N GLN A 87 1.83 3.66 -4.17
CA GLN A 87 1.46 3.59 -5.58
C GLN A 87 0.81 2.25 -5.92
N ALA A 88 1.38 1.12 -5.49
CA ALA A 88 0.82 -0.20 -5.74
C ALA A 88 -0.62 -0.33 -5.21
N ARG A 89 -0.91 0.23 -4.03
CA ARG A 89 -2.28 0.23 -3.48
C ARG A 89 -3.21 1.15 -4.25
N SER A 90 -2.75 2.36 -4.59
CA SER A 90 -3.52 3.30 -5.41
C SER A 90 -3.86 2.71 -6.77
N ASP A 91 -2.91 2.03 -7.42
CA ASP A 91 -3.11 1.39 -8.72
C ASP A 91 -4.21 0.32 -8.65
N VAL A 92 -4.17 -0.56 -7.65
CA VAL A 92 -5.20 -1.60 -7.46
C VAL A 92 -6.57 -0.99 -7.17
N MET A 93 -6.64 0.00 -6.28
CA MET A 93 -7.92 0.66 -5.95
C MET A 93 -8.52 1.37 -7.16
N ASN A 94 -7.71 2.13 -7.90
CA ASN A 94 -8.16 2.83 -9.10
C ASN A 94 -8.58 1.85 -10.20
N TYR A 95 -7.82 0.78 -10.39
CA TYR A 95 -8.16 -0.26 -11.35
C TYR A 95 -9.50 -0.91 -11.01
N CYS A 96 -9.71 -1.34 -9.77
CA CYS A 96 -10.97 -1.97 -9.37
C CYS A 96 -12.15 -1.00 -9.35
N ALA A 97 -11.93 0.29 -9.08
CA ALA A 97 -12.95 1.31 -9.26
C ALA A 97 -13.39 1.44 -10.73
N GLY A 98 -12.44 1.40 -11.67
CA GLY A 98 -12.74 1.39 -13.10
C GLY A 98 -13.45 0.11 -13.58
N VAL A 99 -13.06 -1.05 -13.07
CA VAL A 99 -13.77 -2.32 -13.35
C VAL A 99 -15.21 -2.26 -12.84
N ALA A 100 -15.44 -1.72 -11.64
CA ALA A 100 -16.77 -1.63 -11.04
C ALA A 100 -17.72 -0.68 -11.77
N THR A 101 -17.19 0.28 -12.54
CA THR A 101 -17.99 1.22 -13.36
C THR A 101 -18.00 0.88 -14.84
N SER A 102 -17.30 -0.19 -15.26
CA SER A 102 -17.32 -0.64 -16.64
C SER A 102 -18.68 -1.27 -16.96
N PRO A 103 -19.31 -0.93 -18.09
CA PRO A 103 -20.49 -1.64 -18.56
C PRO A 103 -20.13 -3.11 -18.80
N ASP A 104 -21.01 -4.01 -18.38
CA ASP A 104 -20.89 -5.44 -18.64
C ASP A 104 -21.31 -5.72 -20.09
N PRO A 105 -20.39 -6.16 -20.96
CA PRO A 105 -20.69 -6.38 -22.38
C PRO A 105 -21.64 -7.56 -22.63
N ASP A 106 -21.76 -8.48 -21.67
CA ASP A 106 -22.61 -9.67 -21.77
C ASP A 106 -23.96 -9.49 -21.05
N ASP A 107 -24.24 -8.30 -20.52
CA ASP A 107 -25.46 -7.99 -19.81
C ASP A 107 -26.67 -7.95 -20.77
N PRO A 108 -27.61 -8.92 -20.67
CA PRO A 108 -28.74 -9.01 -21.59
C PRO A 108 -29.70 -7.81 -21.46
N GLU A 109 -29.61 -7.06 -20.37
CA GLU A 109 -30.40 -5.86 -20.13
C GLU A 109 -29.66 -4.57 -20.54
N HIS A 110 -28.44 -4.66 -21.07
CA HIS A 110 -27.65 -3.48 -21.49
C HIS A 110 -28.45 -2.57 -22.44
N VAL A 111 -29.07 -3.16 -23.46
CA VAL A 111 -29.88 -2.44 -24.45
C VAL A 111 -31.14 -1.83 -23.81
N LEU A 112 -31.77 -2.52 -22.85
CA LEU A 112 -32.95 -1.99 -22.16
C LEU A 112 -32.57 -0.76 -21.33
N ARG A 113 -31.45 -0.82 -20.61
CA ARG A 113 -30.92 0.28 -19.81
C ARG A 113 -30.55 1.50 -20.67
N GLU A 114 -29.91 1.29 -21.83
CA GLU A 114 -29.58 2.38 -22.76
C GLU A 114 -30.84 3.10 -23.30
N VAL A 115 -31.91 2.34 -23.59
CA VAL A 115 -33.18 2.91 -24.05
C VAL A 115 -33.86 3.71 -22.93
N GLU A 116 -33.82 3.22 -21.70
CA GLU A 116 -34.35 3.93 -20.53
C GLU A 116 -33.58 5.23 -20.25
N ASP A 117 -32.24 5.20 -20.30
CA ASP A 117 -31.38 6.38 -20.11
C ASP A 117 -31.59 7.44 -21.22
N ALA A 118 -31.74 7.01 -22.47
CA ALA A 118 -32.03 7.91 -23.59
C ALA A 118 -33.39 8.60 -23.40
N LYS A 119 -34.42 7.85 -23.00
CA LYS A 119 -35.75 8.40 -22.72
C LYS A 119 -35.73 9.37 -21.53
N ALA A 120 -34.95 9.07 -20.49
CA ALA A 120 -34.79 9.97 -19.35
C ALA A 120 -34.15 11.31 -19.74
N ARG A 121 -33.18 11.29 -20.67
CA ARG A 121 -32.54 12.50 -21.22
C ARG A 121 -33.47 13.37 -22.05
N ASP A 122 -34.38 12.77 -22.81
CA ASP A 122 -35.37 13.50 -23.62
C ASP A 122 -36.48 14.16 -22.76
N THR A 123 -36.57 13.83 -21.47
CA THR A 123 -37.60 14.33 -20.56
C THR A 123 -37.13 15.53 -19.71
N ILE A 124 -35.90 16.02 -19.92
CA ILE A 124 -35.30 17.21 -19.27
C ILE A 124 -35.20 18.36 -20.28
#